data_AF-A0A9D3Z4I2-F1
#
_entry.id   AF-A0A9D3Z4I2-F1
#
_cell.length_a   1.000
_cell.length_b   1.000
_cell.length_c   1.000
_cell.angle_alpha   90.00
_cell.angle_beta   90.00
_cell.angle_gamma   90.00
#
_symmetry.space_group_name_H-M   'P 1'
#
loop_
_entity.id
_entity.type
_entity.pdbx_description
1 polymer ?
#
loop_
_entity_poly.entity_id
_entity_poly.type
_entity_poly.pdbx_seq_one_letter_code
_entity_poly.pdbx_strand_id
1 'polypeptide(L)' 'MSSIVRLWQKFQNTGRVADVQRQPRRKVTTAYQDGQLIAKHIENRYKTASDTTRATIETHGKPVCPKTVVRRLCAQ' A
#
# COMPACT_ATOMS: atom_id res chain seq x y z
N MET A 1 -3.12 31.52 10.37
CA MET A 1 -3.45 31.41 8.93
C MET A 1 -4.81 30.76 8.78
N SER A 2 -5.81 31.48 8.24
CA SER A 2 -7.18 30.99 8.05
C SER A 2 -7.29 30.07 6.83
N SER A 3 -8.26 29.14 6.86
CA SER A 3 -8.60 28.24 5.75
C SER A 3 -8.95 29.01 4.45
N ILE A 4 -9.59 30.18 4.57
CA ILE A 4 -9.96 31.06 3.45
C ILE A 4 -8.72 31.58 2.73
N VAL A 5 -7.70 32.02 3.47
CA VAL A 5 -6.43 32.54 2.90
C VAL A 5 -5.71 31.44 2.12
N ARG A 6 -5.73 30.20 2.63
CA ARG A 6 -5.09 29.05 1.99
C ARG A 6 -5.77 28.67 0.67
N LEU A 7 -7.11 28.73 0.62
CA LEU A 7 -7.86 28.48 -0.61
C LEU A 7 -7.64 29.58 -1.64
N TRP A 8 -7.60 30.84 -1.21
CA TRP A 8 -7.34 31.96 -2.10
C TRP A 8 -5.94 31.88 -2.73
N GLN A 9 -4.90 31.60 -1.92
CA GLN A 9 -3.55 31.37 -2.43
C GLN A 9 -3.48 30.18 -3.39
N LYS A 10 -4.15 29.07 -3.07
CA LYS A 10 -4.24 27.90 -3.95
C LYS A 10 -4.91 28.24 -5.28
N PHE A 11 -5.99 29.02 -5.26
CA PHE A 11 -6.69 29.46 -6.46
C PHE A 11 -5.80 30.36 -7.32
N GLN A 12 -5.06 31.30 -6.73
CA GLN A 12 -4.10 32.13 -7.48
C GLN A 12 -3.01 31.30 -8.16
N ASN A 13 -2.52 30.24 -7.49
CA ASN A 13 -1.44 29.41 -8.02
C ASN A 13 -1.91 28.38 -9.06
N THR A 14 -3.14 27.89 -8.98
CA THR A 14 -3.60 26.71 -9.75
C THR A 14 -4.88 26.92 -10.55
N GLY A 15 -5.58 28.04 -10.37
CA GLY A 15 -6.91 28.29 -10.95
C GLY A 15 -8.01 27.38 -10.41
N ARG A 16 -7.73 26.58 -9.36
CA ARG A 16 -8.65 25.56 -8.85
C ARG A 16 -8.75 25.61 -7.33
N VAL A 17 -9.98 25.58 -6.83
CA VAL A 17 -10.27 25.46 -5.39
C VAL A 17 -10.39 23.97 -4.98
N ALA A 18 -10.82 23.13 -5.93
CA ALA A 18 -11.04 21.70 -5.74
C ALA A 18 -9.83 20.98 -5.12
N ASP A 19 -10.11 19.99 -4.28
CA ASP A 19 -9.07 19.24 -3.58
C ASP A 19 -8.08 18.56 -4.53
N VAL A 20 -6.82 18.52 -4.10
CA VAL A 20 -5.78 17.80 -4.81
C VAL A 20 -6.06 16.31 -4.64
N GLN A 21 -6.11 15.59 -5.76
CA GLN A 21 -6.23 14.14 -5.75
C GLN A 21 -5.05 13.55 -4.98
N ARG A 22 -5.35 12.89 -3.87
CA ARG A 22 -4.31 12.25 -3.05
C ARG A 22 -3.77 11.05 -3.82
N GLN A 23 -2.47 11.05 -4.09
CA GLN A 23 -1.85 9.86 -4.63
C GLN A 23 -1.98 8.71 -3.62
N PRO A 24 -2.28 7.49 -4.08
CA PRO A 24 -2.32 6.33 -3.21
C PRO A 24 -0.93 6.12 -2.58
N ARG A 25 -0.91 5.70 -1.32
CA ARG A 25 0.34 5.36 -0.65
C ARG A 25 1.03 4.24 -1.41
N ARG A 26 2.36 4.36 -1.57
CA ARG A 26 3.18 3.32 -2.17
C ARG A 26 2.96 1.98 -1.45
N LYS A 27 2.83 0.92 -2.25
CA LYS A 27 2.71 -0.44 -1.73
C LYS A 27 4.06 -0.90 -1.19
N VAL A 28 4.02 -1.64 -0.09
CA VAL A 28 5.19 -2.30 0.54
C VAL A 28 5.69 -3.48 -0.29
N THR A 29 4.78 -4.11 -1.04
CA THR A 29 5.03 -5.25 -1.91
C THR A 29 4.85 -4.85 -3.37
N THR A 30 5.62 -5.47 -4.25
CA THR A 30 5.44 -5.35 -5.70
C THR A 30 4.34 -6.28 -6.20
N ALA A 31 3.83 -6.04 -7.41
CA ALA A 31 2.81 -6.91 -8.02
C ALA A 31 3.31 -8.36 -8.18
N TYR A 32 4.59 -8.54 -8.47
CA TYR A 32 5.22 -9.87 -8.56
C TYR A 32 5.23 -10.59 -7.20
N GLN A 33 5.59 -9.88 -6.13
CA GLN A 33 5.56 -10.42 -4.76
C GLN A 33 4.14 -10.76 -4.34
N ASP A 34 3.15 -9.92 -4.66
CA ASP A 34 1.74 -10.20 -4.40
C ASP A 34 1.30 -11.50 -5.11
N GLY A 35 1.66 -11.67 -6.39
CA GLY A 35 1.41 -12.91 -7.15
C GLY A 35 2.02 -14.16 -6.51
N GLN A 36 3.27 -14.05 -6.03
CA GLN A 36 3.92 -15.16 -5.32
C GLN A 36 3.25 -15.48 -3.98
N LEU A 37 2.78 -14.47 -3.23
CA LEU A 37 2.06 -14.68 -1.98
C LEU A 37 0.78 -15.49 -2.22
N ILE A 38 0.04 -15.14 -3.27
CA ILE A 38 -1.20 -15.82 -3.66
C ILE A 38 -0.91 -17.26 -4.07
N ALA A 39 0.04 -17.48 -4.97
CA ALA A 39 0.40 -18.82 -5.45
C ALA A 39 0.81 -19.74 -4.28
N LYS A 40 1.71 -19.27 -3.41
CA LYS A 40 2.15 -20.03 -2.23
C LYS A 40 1.02 -20.30 -1.24
N HIS A 41 0.06 -19.38 -1.12
CA HIS A 41 -1.11 -19.59 -0.27
C HIS A 41 -2.10 -20.59 -0.87
N ILE A 42 -2.27 -20.61 -2.20
CA ILE A 42 -3.08 -21.61 -2.89
C ILE A 42 -2.46 -23.01 -2.74
N GLU A 43 -1.14 -23.12 -2.87
CA GLU A 43 -0.38 -24.37 -2.66
C GLU A 43 -0.53 -24.90 -1.23
N ASN A 44 -0.49 -24.03 -0.22
CA ASN A 44 -0.67 -24.41 1.17
C ASN A 44 -1.51 -23.37 1.94
N ARG A 45 -2.82 -23.59 1.95
CA ARG A 45 -3.80 -22.70 2.59
C ARG A 45 -3.67 -22.64 4.12
N TYR A 46 -3.05 -23.63 4.73
CA TYR A 46 -2.82 -23.69 6.19
C TYR A 46 -1.55 -22.97 6.63
N LYS A 47 -0.71 -22.53 5.68
CA LYS A 47 0.52 -21.79 6.00
C LYS A 47 0.18 -20.45 6.62
N THR A 48 0.77 -20.15 7.77
CA THR A 48 0.44 -18.92 8.50
C THR A 48 1.04 -17.70 7.80
N ALA A 49 0.46 -16.53 8.09
CA ALA A 49 1.01 -15.26 7.63
C ALA A 49 2.44 -15.06 8.15
N SER A 50 2.73 -15.44 9.40
CA SER A 50 4.07 -15.37 10.00
C SER A 50 5.11 -16.21 9.26
N ASP A 51 4.76 -17.43 8.86
CA ASP A 51 5.65 -18.30 8.09
C ASP A 51 5.93 -17.73 6.70
N THR A 52 4.89 -17.17 6.07
CA THR A 52 4.99 -16.51 4.77
C THR A 52 5.85 -15.26 4.84
N THR A 53 5.78 -14.55 5.97
CA THR A 53 6.53 -13.34 6.23
C THR A 53 8.04 -13.58 6.24
N ARG A 54 8.48 -14.64 6.93
CA ARG A 54 9.90 -15.02 6.99
C ARG A 54 10.49 -15.34 5.61
N ALA A 55 9.65 -15.79 4.69
CA ALA A 55 10.04 -16.15 3.33
C ALA A 55 9.91 -15.00 2.31
N THR A 56 9.39 -13.83 2.71
CA THR A 56 9.07 -12.74 1.78
C THR A 56 9.77 -11.45 2.22
N ILE A 57 10.70 -11.00 1.39
CA ILE A 57 11.40 -9.72 1.59
C ILE A 57 10.67 -8.62 0.80
N GLU A 58 10.38 -7.51 1.46
CA GLU A 58 9.74 -6.33 0.91
C GLU A 58 10.69 -5.50 0.03
N THR A 59 10.16 -4.47 -0.63
CA THR A 59 10.94 -3.66 -1.60
C THR A 59 12.16 -2.94 -0.98
N HIS A 60 12.20 -2.78 0.34
CA HIS A 60 13.29 -2.15 1.09
C HIS A 60 14.25 -3.15 1.76
N GLY A 61 14.22 -4.43 1.38
CA GLY A 61 15.15 -5.44 1.89
C GLY A 61 14.83 -5.95 3.30
N LYS A 62 13.65 -5.63 3.85
CA LYS A 62 13.18 -6.13 5.15
C LYS A 62 12.14 -7.22 4.96
N PRO A 63 11.94 -8.14 5.92
CA PRO A 63 10.79 -9.04 5.89
C PRO A 63 9.50 -8.21 5.85
N VAL A 64 8.51 -8.68 5.10
CA VAL A 64 7.18 -8.05 5.07
C VAL A 64 6.56 -8.09 6.49
N CYS A 65 5.48 -7.37 6.77
CA CYS A 65 4.74 -7.57 8.02
C CYS A 65 3.65 -8.65 7.82
N PRO A 66 3.36 -9.53 8.81
CA PRO A 66 2.27 -10.50 8.68
C PRO A 66 0.92 -9.83 8.36
N LYS A 67 0.69 -8.62 8.90
CA LYS A 67 -0.50 -7.81 8.60
C LYS A 67 -0.59 -7.41 7.12
N THR A 68 0.55 -7.16 6.48
CA THR A 68 0.61 -6.87 5.05
C THR A 68 0.26 -8.10 4.23
N VAL A 69 0.77 -9.28 4.62
CA VAL A 69 0.42 -10.57 3.97
C VAL A 69 -1.09 -10.81 4.04
N VAL A 70 -1.71 -10.67 5.22
CA VAL A 70 -3.17 -10.83 5.37
C VAL A 70 -3.93 -9.85 4.49
N ARG A 71 -3.52 -8.57 4.46
CA ARG A 71 -4.15 -7.57 3.57
C ARG A 71 -4.02 -7.91 2.09
N ARG A 72 -2.97 -8.63 1.66
CA ARG A 72 -2.82 -9.04 0.26
C ARG A 72 -3.66 -10.25 -0.09
N LEU A 73 -3.81 -11.19 0.83
CA LEU A 73 -4.65 -12.38 0.63
C LEU A 73 -6.15 -12.07 0.73
N CYS A 74 -6.56 -11.11 1.56
CA CYS A 74 -7.97 -10.76 1.75
C CYS A 74 -8.48 -9.61 0.86
N ALA A 75 -7.61 -8.90 0.14
CA ALA A 75 -8.00 -7.77 -0.72
C ALA A 75 -8.23 -8.15 -2.20
N GLN A 76 -8.38 -9.45 -2.48
CA GLN A 76 -8.83 -9.95 -3.79
C GLN A 76 -10.35 -9.92 -3.89
#